data_AF-A0A9X3XB96-F1
#
_entry.id   AF-A0A9X3XB96-F1
#
_cell.length_a   1.000
_cell.length_b   1.000
_cell.length_c   1.000
_cell.angle_alpha   90.00
_cell.angle_beta   90.00
_cell.angle_gamma   90.00
#
_symmetry.space_group_name_H-M   'P 1'
#
loop_
_entity.id
_entity.type
_entity.pdbx_description
1 polymer ?
#
loop_
_entity_poly.entity_id
_entity_poly.type
_entity_poly.pdbx_seq_one_letter_code
_entity_poly.pdbx_strand_id
1 'polypeptide(L)'
;MKGGMNFNVGDEAPEQLEQTEGPLLPLRVLVVADLLPRDEHNAGASAPELAVRVDPLAFDDLFTRLRPRVAIEVPSVLAEGNRARVDLTPTSLKSFRPDGLLTEVPLLRSLLDGKLTLEKLRDGSIDRDQARVELDRIWNASPFVRDVLRLVSEAGSAPRNTGIVGPPRDTSTDASVASILDMVETDPSRAASAPAPVVPARAQAPASDARFGALISAVANAGKSSSARFSPQEAIQRVEKAIGAQLGAILQHPEVRRLEEAWRGLQLFVDRSKGTQGLKIDVVCARPELAAMALERAARQTAGGEPPVSCAIVDVTITGTSATLSQLEEIARVAEAQTVPVVVNASHALLGLDRLADLERLDNKIALFSTPDQVRWQSTAQKPAMRWVTIAMNGILARAAYDKSTSRVREMVVKEEPADEGAMVWIAPAYGVGALITTSFRETRWPCRIVGARSGGTIGNLPIHEVRGQVDDAEVVAIPTQAFVSTDSQRELSKAGVLLLASAPNSDSIYVLAAPTSYVPPPKRTYDSASTEPEARLERVSLVDQLFVARIVQFLRVLAGRLPGNVAPSEAKSVVDRSLWALFEDAKPGSMEVAVNAHATSDGTAVAVTIRPRRFLGVALEEFSLEFLVG
;
A
#
# COMPACT_ATOMS: atom_id res chain seq x y z
N MET A 1 37.34 -70.73 33.44
CA MET A 1 36.44 -69.80 32.73
C MET A 1 35.24 -69.49 33.61
N LYS A 2 35.26 -68.35 34.30
CA LYS A 2 34.10 -67.77 35.01
C LYS A 2 34.05 -66.31 34.54
N GLY A 3 32.99 -65.95 33.81
CA GLY A 3 32.79 -64.61 33.28
C GLY A 3 32.30 -63.66 34.35
N GLY A 4 33.00 -62.54 34.51
CA GLY A 4 32.51 -61.37 35.24
C GLY A 4 31.97 -60.36 34.22
N MET A 5 30.71 -59.96 34.38
CA MET A 5 30.09 -58.85 33.67
C MET A 5 30.58 -57.54 34.30
N ASN A 6 31.28 -56.71 33.52
CA ASN A 6 31.58 -55.33 33.89
C ASN A 6 30.39 -54.45 33.50
N PHE A 7 29.70 -53.89 34.49
CA PHE A 7 28.84 -52.72 34.31
C PHE A 7 29.74 -51.49 34.18
N ASN A 8 29.76 -50.89 32.99
CA ASN A 8 30.41 -49.60 32.79
C ASN A 8 29.39 -48.52 33.16
N VAL A 9 29.49 -47.99 34.39
CA VAL A 9 28.85 -46.74 34.77
C VAL A 9 29.68 -45.65 34.09
N GLY A 10 29.15 -45.08 33.00
CA GLY A 10 29.75 -43.92 32.37
C GLY A 10 29.52 -42.70 33.25
N ASP A 11 30.60 -42.18 33.82
CA ASP A 11 30.72 -40.80 34.26
C ASP A 11 30.38 -39.87 33.08
N GLU A 12 29.20 -39.25 33.08
CA GLU A 12 28.96 -38.05 32.29
C GLU A 12 29.55 -36.85 33.06
N ALA A 13 30.78 -36.49 32.70
CA ALA A 13 31.42 -35.26 33.16
C ALA A 13 30.75 -34.00 32.52
N PRO A 14 30.70 -32.86 33.24
CA PRO A 14 29.91 -31.67 32.90
C PRO A 14 30.58 -30.74 31.87
N GLU A 15 30.97 -31.23 30.69
CA GLU A 15 31.77 -30.45 29.72
C GLU A 15 30.98 -29.78 28.55
N GLN A 16 29.65 -29.63 28.61
CA GLN A 16 28.89 -29.08 27.46
C GLN A 16 28.21 -27.72 27.67
N LEU A 17 28.20 -27.13 28.87
CA LEU A 17 27.53 -25.84 29.09
C LEU A 17 28.42 -24.61 28.76
N GLU A 18 29.74 -24.73 28.85
CA GLU A 18 30.67 -23.60 28.63
C GLU A 18 30.73 -23.07 27.18
N GLN A 19 30.33 -23.90 26.20
CA GLN A 19 30.33 -23.57 24.76
C GLN A 19 28.95 -23.13 24.23
N THR A 20 27.95 -22.94 25.09
CA THR A 20 26.62 -22.54 24.64
C THR A 20 26.64 -21.07 24.18
N GLU A 21 26.97 -20.82 22.91
CA GLU A 21 26.62 -19.54 22.26
C GLU A 21 25.11 -19.32 22.43
N GLY A 22 24.72 -18.13 22.88
CA GLY A 22 23.30 -17.79 23.10
C GLY A 22 22.48 -18.02 21.82
N PRO A 23 21.17 -18.34 21.94
CA PRO A 23 20.34 -18.58 20.77
C PRO A 23 20.33 -17.36 19.84
N LEU A 24 20.76 -17.54 18.58
CA LEU A 24 20.47 -16.56 17.53
C LEU A 24 18.94 -16.46 17.38
N LEU A 25 18.36 -15.38 17.90
CA LEU A 25 16.92 -15.14 17.83
C LEU A 25 16.58 -14.33 16.56
N PRO A 26 16.12 -14.97 15.47
CA PRO A 26 15.69 -14.26 14.29
C PRO A 26 14.50 -13.35 14.61
N LEU A 27 14.31 -12.31 13.81
CA LEU A 27 13.08 -11.54 13.85
C LEU A 27 12.00 -12.31 13.09
N ARG A 28 11.02 -12.85 13.81
CA ARG A 28 9.86 -13.50 13.21
C ARG A 28 8.68 -12.54 13.23
N VAL A 29 8.25 -12.08 12.06
CA VAL A 29 7.09 -11.20 11.91
C VAL A 29 5.91 -12.02 11.40
N LEU A 30 4.83 -12.02 12.17
CA LEU A 30 3.57 -12.65 11.78
C LEU A 30 2.65 -11.59 11.16
N VAL A 31 2.05 -11.89 10.01
CA VAL A 31 1.04 -11.04 9.38
C VAL A 31 -0.30 -11.78 9.36
N VAL A 32 -1.34 -11.17 9.93
CA VAL A 32 -2.71 -11.67 9.83
C VAL A 32 -3.47 -10.74 8.90
N ALA A 33 -3.95 -11.24 7.77
CA ALA A 33 -4.59 -10.41 6.75
C ALA A 33 -5.73 -11.14 6.01
N ASP A 34 -6.71 -10.39 5.51
CA ASP A 34 -7.82 -10.93 4.71
C ASP A 34 -7.44 -10.94 3.21
N LEU A 35 -6.69 -11.95 2.80
CA LEU A 35 -6.12 -12.05 1.44
C LEU A 35 -7.01 -12.80 0.43
N LEU A 36 -8.14 -13.34 0.89
CA LEU A 36 -9.06 -14.14 0.07
C LEU A 36 -10.39 -13.42 -0.15
N PRO A 37 -11.09 -13.70 -1.27
CA PRO A 37 -12.35 -13.06 -1.56
C PRO A 37 -13.40 -13.33 -0.49
N ARG A 38 -14.25 -12.35 -0.19
CA ARG A 38 -15.42 -12.49 0.70
C ARG A 38 -16.39 -13.55 0.20
N ASP A 39 -17.15 -14.17 1.10
CA ASP A 39 -17.95 -15.35 0.80
C ASP A 39 -18.94 -15.13 -0.34
N GLU A 40 -19.54 -13.93 -0.42
CA GLU A 40 -20.42 -13.48 -1.51
C GLU A 40 -19.75 -13.47 -2.90
N HIS A 41 -18.44 -13.32 -2.96
CA HIS A 41 -17.65 -13.24 -4.18
C HIS A 41 -16.65 -14.39 -4.31
N ASN A 42 -16.66 -15.35 -3.40
CA ASN A 42 -15.67 -16.41 -3.33
C ASN A 42 -15.98 -17.52 -4.35
N ALA A 43 -15.11 -17.69 -5.34
CA ALA A 43 -15.21 -18.71 -6.37
C ALA A 43 -14.34 -19.95 -6.06
N GLY A 44 -14.38 -20.40 -4.79
CA GLY A 44 -13.74 -21.64 -4.33
C GLY A 44 -12.32 -21.49 -3.77
N ALA A 45 -11.93 -20.29 -3.33
CA ALA A 45 -10.71 -20.05 -2.58
C ALA A 45 -10.87 -20.46 -1.10
N SER A 46 -9.84 -21.07 -0.52
CA SER A 46 -9.79 -21.46 0.88
C SER A 46 -8.40 -21.23 1.43
N ALA A 47 -8.32 -20.63 2.62
CA ALA A 47 -7.06 -20.36 3.29
C ALA A 47 -6.58 -21.62 4.03
N PRO A 48 -5.27 -21.89 4.04
CA PRO A 48 -4.72 -22.86 4.97
C PRO A 48 -4.95 -22.38 6.42
N GLU A 49 -5.23 -23.30 7.33
CA GLU A 49 -5.40 -22.97 8.76
C GLU A 49 -4.08 -22.53 9.43
N LEU A 50 -2.96 -22.99 8.87
CA LEU A 50 -1.61 -22.73 9.34
C LEU A 50 -1.00 -21.52 8.65
N ALA A 51 -0.09 -20.84 9.36
CA ALA A 51 0.69 -19.76 8.79
C ALA A 51 1.56 -20.25 7.62
N VAL A 52 1.62 -19.47 6.55
CA VAL A 52 2.42 -19.72 5.37
C VAL A 52 3.69 -18.86 5.45
N ARG A 53 4.85 -19.51 5.48
CA ARG A 53 6.15 -18.82 5.34
C ARG A 53 6.24 -18.19 3.97
N VAL A 54 6.51 -16.88 3.93
CA VAL A 54 6.73 -16.10 2.71
C VAL A 54 8.22 -16.02 2.42
N ASP A 55 8.59 -16.29 1.17
CA ASP A 55 9.91 -15.97 0.64
C ASP A 55 9.86 -14.56 0.02
N PRO A 56 10.63 -13.58 0.54
CA PRO A 56 10.67 -12.24 -0.05
C PRO A 56 11.12 -12.18 -1.50
N LEU A 57 11.85 -13.18 -2.00
CA LEU A 57 12.32 -13.24 -3.39
C LEU A 57 11.27 -13.86 -4.33
N ALA A 58 10.32 -14.63 -3.80
CA ALA A 58 9.29 -15.35 -4.56
C ALA A 58 7.89 -15.01 -4.04
N PHE A 59 7.56 -13.72 -3.96
CA PHE A 59 6.27 -13.27 -3.41
C PHE A 59 5.05 -13.87 -4.13
N ASP A 60 5.13 -14.05 -5.45
CA ASP A 60 4.04 -14.60 -6.26
C ASP A 60 3.70 -16.07 -5.92
N ASP A 61 4.60 -16.80 -5.23
CA ASP A 61 4.29 -18.15 -4.72
C ASP A 61 3.14 -18.13 -3.70
N LEU A 62 2.97 -17.01 -2.98
CA LEU A 62 1.87 -16.86 -2.04
C LEU A 62 0.51 -16.84 -2.75
N PHE A 63 0.41 -16.20 -3.93
CA PHE A 63 -0.79 -16.28 -4.77
C PHE A 63 -1.07 -17.72 -5.18
N THR A 64 -0.04 -18.49 -5.54
CA THR A 64 -0.17 -19.89 -5.94
C THR A 64 -0.64 -20.79 -4.79
N ARG A 65 -0.22 -20.49 -3.55
CA ARG A 65 -0.62 -21.21 -2.33
C ARG A 65 -2.03 -20.85 -1.87
N LEU A 66 -2.38 -19.56 -1.88
CA LEU A 66 -3.68 -19.09 -1.39
C LEU A 66 -4.80 -19.18 -2.45
N ARG A 67 -4.44 -19.13 -3.74
CA ARG A 67 -5.36 -19.22 -4.89
C ARG A 67 -6.61 -18.35 -4.73
N PRO A 68 -6.47 -17.01 -4.60
CA PRO A 68 -7.64 -16.14 -4.57
C PRO A 68 -8.41 -16.30 -5.88
N ARG A 69 -9.69 -16.68 -5.80
CA ARG A 69 -10.59 -16.82 -6.95
C ARG A 69 -11.84 -16.01 -6.67
N VAL A 70 -12.04 -14.93 -7.41
CA VAL A 70 -13.11 -13.97 -7.16
C VAL A 70 -14.07 -13.95 -8.33
N ALA A 71 -15.36 -13.99 -8.04
CA ALA A 71 -16.44 -13.82 -9.00
C ALA A 71 -17.24 -12.58 -8.63
N ILE A 72 -17.27 -11.60 -9.52
CA ILE A 72 -18.01 -10.34 -9.33
C ILE A 72 -19.01 -10.13 -10.45
N GLU A 73 -20.01 -9.31 -10.19
CA GLU A 73 -20.92 -8.81 -11.21
C GLU A 73 -20.70 -7.32 -11.40
N VAL A 74 -20.49 -6.90 -12.64
CA VAL A 74 -20.28 -5.49 -13.01
C VAL A 74 -21.22 -5.09 -14.13
N PRO A 75 -21.58 -3.80 -14.27
CA PRO A 75 -22.32 -3.33 -15.45
C PRO A 75 -21.62 -3.76 -16.76
N SER A 76 -22.40 -4.23 -17.74
CA SER A 76 -21.88 -4.64 -19.05
C SER A 76 -21.97 -3.50 -20.05
N VAL A 77 -20.88 -3.24 -20.77
CA VAL A 77 -20.87 -2.27 -21.88
C VAL A 77 -21.47 -2.82 -23.19
N LEU A 78 -21.64 -4.14 -23.31
CA LEU A 78 -22.21 -4.78 -24.51
C LEU A 78 -23.74 -4.77 -24.49
N ALA A 79 -24.36 -4.75 -23.31
CA ALA A 79 -25.81 -4.73 -23.16
C ALA A 79 -26.22 -3.78 -22.03
N GLU A 80 -26.79 -2.63 -22.41
CA GLU A 80 -27.29 -1.64 -21.45
C GLU A 80 -28.30 -2.26 -20.48
N GLY A 81 -28.12 -2.02 -19.19
CA GLY A 81 -28.97 -2.56 -18.11
C GLY A 81 -28.62 -3.98 -17.65
N ASN A 82 -27.75 -4.71 -18.37
CA ASN A 82 -27.32 -6.05 -17.96
C ASN A 82 -26.03 -6.01 -17.14
N ARG A 83 -25.89 -6.99 -16.24
CA ARG A 83 -24.64 -7.24 -15.51
C ARG A 83 -23.84 -8.33 -16.22
N ALA A 84 -22.53 -8.13 -16.33
CA ALA A 84 -21.58 -9.13 -16.76
C ALA A 84 -20.95 -9.78 -15.53
N ARG A 85 -20.94 -11.11 -15.52
CA ARG A 85 -20.16 -11.88 -14.55
C ARG A 85 -18.69 -11.87 -14.99
N VAL A 86 -17.81 -11.51 -14.06
CA VAL A 86 -16.36 -11.49 -14.24
C VAL A 86 -15.74 -12.40 -13.20
N ASP A 87 -15.13 -13.49 -13.65
CA ASP A 87 -14.35 -14.39 -12.81
C ASP A 87 -12.87 -14.04 -12.98
N LEU A 88 -12.19 -13.70 -11.88
CA LEU A 88 -10.76 -13.42 -11.83
C LEU A 88 -10.04 -14.50 -11.02
N THR A 89 -8.86 -14.89 -11.49
CA THR A 89 -7.98 -15.83 -10.78
C THR A 89 -6.59 -15.19 -10.63
N PRO A 90 -6.44 -14.18 -9.74
CA PRO A 90 -5.17 -13.48 -9.60
C PRO A 90 -4.00 -14.41 -9.31
N THR A 91 -2.95 -14.28 -10.11
CA THR A 91 -1.69 -15.02 -9.95
C THR A 91 -0.53 -14.13 -9.51
N SER A 92 -0.71 -12.82 -9.63
CA SER A 92 0.23 -11.79 -9.17
C SER A 92 -0.51 -10.47 -9.04
N LEU A 93 0.17 -9.44 -8.53
CA LEU A 93 -0.37 -8.08 -8.51
C LEU A 93 -0.57 -7.45 -9.91
N LYS A 94 -0.10 -8.09 -10.98
CA LYS A 94 -0.41 -7.66 -12.36
C LYS A 94 -1.87 -7.96 -12.74
N SER A 95 -2.50 -8.96 -12.12
CA SER A 95 -3.91 -9.31 -12.35
C SER A 95 -4.88 -8.18 -11.94
N PHE A 96 -4.44 -7.26 -11.08
CA PHE A 96 -5.22 -6.07 -10.67
C PHE A 96 -4.91 -4.81 -11.52
N ARG A 97 -4.19 -4.96 -12.64
CA ARG A 97 -3.84 -3.84 -13.54
C ARG A 97 -4.67 -3.91 -14.83
N PRO A 98 -4.90 -2.78 -15.52
CA PRO A 98 -5.61 -2.76 -16.79
C PRO A 98 -5.08 -3.76 -17.82
N ASP A 99 -3.76 -3.90 -17.95
CA ASP A 99 -3.10 -4.83 -18.87
C ASP A 99 -3.32 -6.31 -18.47
N GLY A 100 -3.30 -6.61 -17.17
CA GLY A 100 -3.63 -7.95 -16.67
C GLY A 100 -5.10 -8.31 -16.90
N LEU A 101 -6.01 -7.39 -16.61
CA LEU A 101 -7.45 -7.59 -16.81
C LEU A 101 -7.82 -7.79 -18.28
N LEU A 102 -7.19 -7.05 -19.20
CA LEU A 102 -7.36 -7.26 -20.64
C LEU A 102 -6.94 -8.68 -21.08
N THR A 103 -5.99 -9.30 -20.37
CA THR A 103 -5.53 -10.66 -20.68
C THR A 103 -6.42 -11.72 -20.05
N GLU A 104 -6.86 -11.50 -18.81
CA GLU A 104 -7.60 -12.50 -18.03
C GLU A 104 -9.10 -12.51 -18.35
N VAL A 105 -9.73 -11.35 -18.55
CA VAL A 105 -11.20 -11.23 -18.65
C VAL A 105 -11.69 -11.47 -20.08
N PRO A 106 -12.52 -12.50 -20.34
CA PRO A 106 -13.00 -12.81 -21.69
C PRO A 106 -13.77 -11.66 -22.36
N LEU A 107 -14.60 -10.94 -21.60
CA LEU A 107 -15.36 -9.79 -22.10
C LEU A 107 -14.43 -8.70 -22.65
N LEU A 108 -13.37 -8.35 -21.91
CA LEU A 108 -12.41 -7.34 -22.34
C LEU A 108 -11.62 -7.78 -23.58
N ARG A 109 -11.25 -9.06 -23.66
CA ARG A 109 -10.64 -9.64 -24.87
C ARG A 109 -11.54 -9.53 -26.08
N SER A 110 -12.83 -9.84 -25.93
CA SER A 110 -13.80 -9.71 -27.03
C SER A 110 -13.95 -8.27 -27.54
N LEU A 111 -13.84 -7.27 -26.66
CA LEU A 111 -13.85 -5.86 -27.07
C LEU A 111 -12.57 -5.48 -27.83
N LEU A 112 -11.42 -6.02 -27.41
CA LEU A 112 -10.15 -5.83 -28.12
C LEU A 112 -10.18 -6.47 -29.52
N ASP A 113 -10.72 -7.69 -29.63
CA ASP A 113 -10.89 -8.36 -30.93
C ASP A 113 -11.78 -7.54 -31.86
N GLY A 114 -12.87 -6.96 -31.35
CA GLY A 114 -13.72 -6.06 -32.12
C GLY A 114 -13.03 -4.76 -32.52
N LYS A 115 -12.16 -4.19 -31.67
CA LYS A 115 -11.30 -3.05 -32.04
C LYS A 115 -10.40 -3.41 -33.23
N LEU A 116 -9.75 -4.58 -33.20
CA LEU A 116 -8.90 -5.06 -34.28
C LEU A 116 -9.69 -5.26 -35.59
N THR A 117 -10.93 -5.76 -35.53
CA THR A 117 -11.80 -5.84 -36.71
C THR A 117 -12.10 -4.45 -37.28
N LEU A 118 -12.33 -3.44 -36.44
CA LEU A 118 -12.54 -2.06 -36.91
C LEU A 118 -11.27 -1.41 -37.48
N GLU A 119 -10.09 -1.77 -36.96
CA GLU A 119 -8.80 -1.35 -37.55
C GLU A 119 -8.60 -1.96 -38.95
N LYS A 120 -8.92 -3.25 -39.13
CA LYS A 120 -8.92 -3.87 -40.47
C LYS A 120 -9.87 -3.15 -41.43
N LEU A 121 -11.05 -2.75 -40.94
CA LEU A 121 -12.01 -1.97 -41.73
C LEU A 121 -11.47 -0.58 -42.08
N ARG A 122 -10.82 0.11 -41.14
CA ARG A 122 -10.16 1.40 -41.37
C ARG A 122 -9.08 1.29 -42.43
N ASP A 123 -8.29 0.24 -42.37
CA ASP A 123 -7.15 0.00 -43.26
C ASP A 123 -7.60 -0.59 -44.62
N GLY A 124 -8.91 -0.83 -44.81
CA GLY A 124 -9.51 -1.34 -46.04
C GLY A 124 -9.28 -2.84 -46.30
N SER A 125 -8.82 -3.58 -45.30
CA SER A 125 -8.57 -5.03 -45.40
C SER A 125 -9.85 -5.86 -45.42
N ILE A 126 -10.94 -5.34 -44.86
CA ILE A 126 -12.27 -5.94 -44.88
C ILE A 126 -13.31 -4.88 -45.26
N ASP A 127 -14.43 -5.30 -45.84
CA ASP A 127 -15.57 -4.41 -46.10
C ASP A 127 -16.50 -4.29 -44.88
N ARG A 128 -17.48 -3.38 -44.96
CA ARG A 128 -18.43 -3.11 -43.87
C ARG A 128 -19.30 -4.33 -43.53
N ASP A 129 -19.68 -5.13 -44.51
CA ASP A 129 -20.54 -6.30 -44.31
C ASP A 129 -19.77 -7.43 -43.63
N GLN A 130 -18.52 -7.67 -44.04
CA GLN A 130 -17.59 -8.57 -43.37
C GLN A 130 -17.33 -8.13 -41.93
N ALA A 131 -17.05 -6.85 -41.72
CA ALA A 131 -16.88 -6.29 -40.37
C ALA A 131 -18.13 -6.49 -39.51
N ARG A 132 -19.34 -6.30 -40.07
CA ARG A 132 -20.60 -6.56 -39.35
C ARG A 132 -20.72 -8.02 -38.93
N VAL A 133 -20.50 -8.97 -39.84
CA VAL A 133 -20.60 -10.41 -39.54
C VAL A 133 -19.58 -10.82 -38.47
N GLU A 134 -18.36 -10.31 -38.55
CA GLU A 134 -17.34 -10.56 -37.52
C GLU A 134 -17.74 -9.96 -36.17
N LEU A 135 -18.18 -8.70 -36.11
CA LEU A 135 -18.58 -8.05 -34.86
C LEU A 135 -19.83 -8.69 -34.24
N ASP A 136 -20.81 -9.08 -35.05
CA ASP A 136 -21.99 -9.84 -34.58
C ASP A 136 -21.58 -11.18 -33.99
N ARG A 137 -20.56 -11.85 -34.55
CA ARG A 137 -20.03 -13.09 -34.00
C ARG A 137 -19.28 -12.87 -32.69
N ILE A 138 -18.44 -11.84 -32.60
CA ILE A 138 -17.61 -11.55 -31.42
C ILE A 138 -18.49 -11.10 -30.25
N TRP A 139 -19.49 -10.24 -30.51
CA TRP A 139 -20.35 -9.66 -29.48
C TRP A 139 -21.77 -10.24 -29.47
N ASN A 140 -21.97 -11.44 -30.02
CA ASN A 140 -23.25 -12.18 -30.03
C ASN A 140 -24.46 -11.32 -30.44
N ALA A 141 -24.33 -10.56 -31.53
CA ALA A 141 -25.35 -9.64 -32.06
C ALA A 141 -25.88 -8.63 -31.03
N SER A 142 -25.02 -8.21 -30.09
CA SER A 142 -25.38 -7.22 -29.08
C SER A 142 -25.80 -5.88 -29.69
N PRO A 143 -26.64 -5.08 -29.00
CA PRO A 143 -27.01 -3.74 -29.45
C PRO A 143 -25.81 -2.85 -29.77
N PHE A 144 -24.70 -3.06 -29.05
CA PHE A 144 -23.45 -2.33 -29.22
C PHE A 144 -22.86 -2.42 -30.64
N VAL A 145 -23.05 -3.55 -31.34
CA VAL A 145 -22.62 -3.70 -32.75
C VAL A 145 -23.27 -2.62 -33.62
N ARG A 146 -24.58 -2.40 -33.45
CA ARG A 146 -25.34 -1.44 -34.25
C ARG A 146 -24.88 -0.01 -33.99
N ASP A 147 -24.61 0.30 -32.72
CA ASP A 147 -24.12 1.61 -32.31
C ASP A 147 -22.76 1.93 -32.93
N VAL A 148 -21.84 0.96 -32.90
CA VAL A 148 -20.50 1.09 -33.50
C VAL A 148 -20.57 1.21 -35.02
N LEU A 149 -21.34 0.37 -35.70
CA LEU A 149 -21.45 0.41 -37.17
C LEU A 149 -22.21 1.64 -37.70
N ARG A 150 -23.11 2.23 -36.90
CA ARG A 150 -23.76 3.50 -37.25
C ARG A 150 -22.74 4.62 -37.40
N LEU A 151 -21.64 4.59 -36.63
CA LEU A 151 -20.54 5.55 -36.71
C LEU A 151 -19.62 5.35 -37.93
N VAL A 152 -19.90 4.35 -38.79
CA VAL A 152 -19.10 4.06 -39.99
C VAL A 152 -19.86 4.44 -41.28
N SER A 153 -20.94 5.24 -41.20
CA SER A 153 -21.84 5.49 -42.35
C SER A 153 -21.14 5.94 -43.63
N GLU A 154 -21.61 5.42 -44.76
CA GLU A 154 -20.95 5.33 -46.07
C GLU A 154 -20.33 6.62 -46.63
N ALA A 155 -19.06 6.53 -47.03
CA ALA A 155 -18.54 7.32 -48.14
C ALA A 155 -19.30 6.91 -49.41
N GLY A 156 -19.93 7.90 -50.07
CA GLY A 156 -20.99 7.69 -51.06
C GLY A 156 -20.73 6.62 -52.12
N SER A 157 -21.72 5.76 -52.31
CA SER A 157 -22.04 5.16 -53.60
C SER A 157 -22.31 6.30 -54.62
N ALA A 158 -21.34 6.61 -55.47
CA ALA A 158 -21.58 7.47 -56.63
C ALA A 158 -22.32 6.66 -57.72
N PRO A 159 -23.40 7.19 -58.32
CA PRO A 159 -23.95 6.58 -59.54
C PRO A 159 -22.94 6.78 -60.68
N ARG A 160 -22.62 5.70 -61.41
CA ARG A 160 -21.91 5.76 -62.69
C ARG A 160 -22.77 6.53 -63.68
N ASN A 161 -22.55 7.83 -63.81
CA ASN A 161 -23.24 8.64 -64.80
C ASN A 161 -22.53 8.44 -66.16
N THR A 162 -23.18 7.67 -67.02
CA THR A 162 -22.88 7.57 -68.45
C THR A 162 -22.98 8.95 -69.10
N GLY A 163 -21.95 9.31 -69.86
CA GLY A 163 -21.74 10.67 -70.35
C GLY A 163 -22.83 11.21 -71.27
N ILE A 164 -23.01 12.54 -71.20
CA ILE A 164 -23.69 13.33 -72.22
C ILE A 164 -22.89 14.63 -72.43
N VAL A 165 -22.30 14.73 -73.62
CA VAL A 165 -22.21 15.86 -74.57
C VAL A 165 -21.82 17.24 -74.03
N GLY A 166 -20.65 17.73 -74.46
CA GLY A 166 -20.24 19.13 -74.31
C GLY A 166 -20.75 20.03 -75.44
N PRO A 167 -20.77 21.37 -75.25
CA PRO A 167 -20.95 22.32 -76.34
C PRO A 167 -19.64 23.01 -76.75
N PRO A 168 -19.53 23.49 -78.00
CA PRO A 168 -18.30 24.04 -78.57
C PRO A 168 -18.22 25.55 -78.34
N ARG A 169 -17.01 26.13 -78.38
CA ARG A 169 -16.83 27.53 -78.79
C ARG A 169 -15.55 27.77 -79.56
N ASP A 170 -15.75 28.55 -80.61
CA ASP A 170 -14.86 28.94 -81.67
C ASP A 170 -13.71 29.87 -81.27
N THR A 171 -12.76 29.85 -82.18
CA THR A 171 -11.59 30.68 -82.39
C THR A 171 -11.87 32.17 -82.59
N SER A 172 -10.99 33.02 -82.07
CA SER A 172 -10.05 33.87 -82.85
C SER A 172 -9.83 35.28 -82.25
N THR A 173 -8.53 35.63 -82.13
CA THR A 173 -7.89 36.95 -82.35
C THR A 173 -8.28 38.16 -81.47
N ASP A 174 -7.39 39.06 -81.02
CA ASP A 174 -5.93 39.24 -81.17
C ASP A 174 -5.42 40.28 -80.13
N ALA A 175 -4.11 40.23 -79.89
CA ALA A 175 -3.16 41.32 -79.58
C ALA A 175 -3.29 42.29 -78.37
N SER A 176 -2.34 42.17 -77.43
CA SER A 176 -1.23 43.14 -77.15
C SER A 176 -0.43 42.66 -75.91
N VAL A 177 0.85 42.24 -75.98
CA VAL A 177 2.11 43.03 -76.04
C VAL A 177 2.23 43.97 -74.82
N ALA A 178 3.27 44.05 -74.00
CA ALA A 178 4.51 43.33 -73.71
C ALA A 178 5.18 44.09 -72.53
N SER A 179 6.13 43.44 -71.84
CA SER A 179 7.14 44.06 -70.95
C SER A 179 6.58 44.61 -69.62
N ILE A 180 7.17 44.37 -68.45
CA ILE A 180 8.54 44.69 -68.05
C ILE A 180 8.92 43.78 -66.86
N LEU A 181 9.95 42.97 -67.04
CA LEU A 181 10.80 42.43 -65.97
C LEU A 181 12.25 42.66 -66.43
N ASP A 182 12.95 43.50 -65.69
CA ASP A 182 14.41 43.70 -65.68
C ASP A 182 14.66 44.52 -64.40
N MET A 183 15.67 44.36 -63.55
CA MET A 183 17.03 43.83 -63.60
C MET A 183 17.46 43.81 -62.10
N VAL A 184 18.25 42.88 -61.56
CA VAL A 184 19.72 43.00 -61.40
C VAL A 184 20.17 41.78 -60.56
N GLU A 185 21.16 41.04 -61.08
CA GLU A 185 22.09 40.22 -60.28
C GLU A 185 23.29 41.07 -59.86
N THR A 186 23.85 40.85 -58.66
CA THR A 186 25.31 40.67 -58.42
C THR A 186 25.61 40.46 -56.92
N ASP A 187 26.43 39.45 -56.66
CA ASP A 187 27.12 39.09 -55.40
C ASP A 187 28.46 39.91 -55.27
N PRO A 188 29.40 39.70 -54.33
CA PRO A 188 29.38 39.43 -52.87
C PRO A 188 30.26 40.45 -52.08
N SER A 189 30.20 40.50 -50.73
CA SER A 189 31.39 40.81 -49.87
C SER A 189 31.16 40.59 -48.36
N ARG A 190 32.30 40.53 -47.67
CA ARG A 190 32.66 39.86 -46.42
C ARG A 190 32.43 40.68 -45.15
N ALA A 191 32.37 39.96 -44.02
CA ALA A 191 32.91 40.29 -42.68
C ALA A 191 31.97 40.82 -41.55
N ALA A 192 31.73 39.91 -40.60
CA ALA A 192 32.02 39.99 -39.16
C ALA A 192 31.31 40.99 -38.21
N SER A 193 30.90 40.39 -37.07
CA SER A 193 30.77 40.90 -35.70
C SER A 193 29.39 41.35 -35.17
N ALA A 194 29.09 40.83 -33.98
CA ALA A 194 27.88 40.89 -33.16
C ALA A 194 27.69 42.26 -32.45
N PRO A 195 26.80 42.44 -31.44
CA PRO A 195 25.53 41.79 -31.09
C PRO A 195 24.33 42.79 -31.07
N ALA A 196 23.10 42.30 -31.01
CA ALA A 196 21.88 43.12 -30.94
C ALA A 196 21.38 43.32 -29.50
N PRO A 197 21.00 44.55 -29.11
CA PRO A 197 20.17 44.80 -27.94
C PRO A 197 18.69 45.04 -28.30
N VAL A 198 17.89 44.93 -27.26
CA VAL A 198 16.42 44.96 -27.12
C VAL A 198 15.77 46.26 -27.64
N VAL A 199 14.59 46.14 -28.28
CA VAL A 199 13.61 47.24 -28.45
C VAL A 199 12.18 46.70 -28.20
N PRO A 200 11.30 47.45 -27.49
CA PRO A 200 10.01 46.98 -26.99
C PRO A 200 8.81 47.30 -27.92
N ALA A 201 7.66 46.76 -27.53
CA ALA A 201 6.37 46.82 -28.22
C ALA A 201 5.71 48.21 -28.27
N ARG A 202 5.00 48.52 -29.37
CA ARG A 202 3.67 49.19 -29.34
C ARG A 202 2.88 49.12 -30.65
N ALA A 203 1.62 48.70 -30.50
CA ALA A 203 0.35 49.16 -31.08
C ALA A 203 0.15 49.40 -32.60
N GLN A 204 -1.08 49.03 -33.00
CA GLN A 204 -1.64 48.83 -34.35
C GLN A 204 -2.24 50.10 -34.99
N ALA A 205 -2.32 50.10 -36.34
CA ALA A 205 -3.38 50.71 -37.17
C ALA A 205 -3.29 50.13 -38.61
N PRO A 206 -4.28 50.31 -39.51
CA PRO A 206 -5.54 49.57 -39.58
C PRO A 206 -5.68 48.74 -40.87
N ALA A 207 -6.73 47.91 -40.88
CA ALA A 207 -7.08 46.95 -41.92
C ALA A 207 -7.66 47.59 -43.20
N SER A 208 -7.19 47.13 -44.38
CA SER A 208 -7.97 47.24 -45.64
C SER A 208 -7.81 46.10 -46.64
N ASP A 209 -7.14 44.97 -46.32
CA ASP A 209 -7.00 43.84 -47.25
C ASP A 209 -7.64 42.52 -46.79
N ALA A 210 -8.24 42.49 -45.60
CA ALA A 210 -8.82 41.26 -45.03
C ALA A 210 -10.15 40.82 -45.66
N ARG A 211 -10.84 41.69 -46.43
CA ARG A 211 -12.20 41.39 -46.93
C ARG A 211 -12.20 40.57 -48.23
N PHE A 212 -11.19 40.72 -49.09
CA PHE A 212 -11.06 39.90 -50.30
C PHE A 212 -10.50 38.50 -50.01
N GLY A 213 -9.54 38.39 -49.07
CA GLY A 213 -9.04 37.09 -48.59
C GLY A 213 -10.10 36.28 -47.84
N ALA A 214 -10.94 36.95 -47.05
CA ALA A 214 -12.09 36.32 -46.37
C ALA A 214 -13.18 35.85 -47.35
N LEU A 215 -13.38 36.54 -48.48
CA LEU A 215 -14.36 36.15 -49.49
C LEU A 215 -13.89 34.91 -50.28
N ILE A 216 -12.60 34.82 -50.62
CA ILE A 216 -12.03 33.65 -51.30
C ILE A 216 -12.02 32.42 -50.37
N SER A 217 -11.73 32.61 -49.08
CA SER A 217 -11.80 31.52 -48.08
C SER A 217 -13.25 31.17 -47.69
N ALA A 218 -14.20 32.11 -47.72
CA ALA A 218 -15.62 31.83 -47.55
C ALA A 218 -16.23 31.08 -48.74
N VAL A 219 -15.81 31.39 -49.99
CA VAL A 219 -16.27 30.68 -51.19
C VAL A 219 -15.58 29.31 -51.32
N ALA A 220 -14.32 29.16 -50.90
CA ALA A 220 -13.64 27.87 -50.81
C ALA A 220 -14.20 26.96 -49.69
N ASN A 221 -14.80 27.54 -48.64
CA ASN A 221 -15.47 26.81 -47.57
C ASN A 221 -16.99 26.61 -47.79
N ALA A 222 -17.64 27.43 -48.61
CA ALA A 222 -19.06 27.26 -48.97
C ALA A 222 -19.32 26.10 -49.95
N GLY A 223 -18.28 25.62 -50.64
CA GLY A 223 -18.34 24.41 -51.48
C GLY A 223 -18.08 23.09 -50.73
N LYS A 224 -17.77 23.14 -49.42
CA LYS A 224 -17.66 21.95 -48.57
C LYS A 224 -18.90 21.86 -47.70
N SER A 225 -19.97 21.29 -48.26
CA SER A 225 -21.02 20.73 -47.43
C SER A 225 -20.38 19.73 -46.47
N SER A 226 -20.41 20.05 -45.17
CA SER A 226 -20.09 19.12 -44.11
C SER A 226 -21.19 18.06 -44.06
N SER A 227 -21.17 17.07 -44.96
CA SER A 227 -21.69 15.76 -44.63
C SER A 227 -20.83 15.25 -43.48
N ALA A 228 -21.40 15.01 -42.30
CA ALA A 228 -20.69 14.40 -41.19
C ALA A 228 -20.01 13.10 -41.69
N ARG A 229 -18.68 13.17 -41.89
CA ARG A 229 -17.86 12.03 -42.33
C ARG A 229 -17.63 11.14 -41.12
N PHE A 230 -18.64 10.32 -40.83
CA PHE A 230 -18.56 9.22 -39.89
C PHE A 230 -17.45 8.26 -40.31
N SER A 231 -16.44 8.08 -39.46
CA SER A 231 -15.18 7.41 -39.82
C SER A 231 -14.97 6.15 -39.00
N PRO A 232 -14.33 5.10 -39.56
CA PRO A 232 -13.89 3.92 -38.79
C PRO A 232 -13.09 4.29 -37.53
N GLN A 233 -12.41 5.44 -37.53
CA GLN A 233 -11.71 5.97 -36.35
C GLN A 233 -12.66 6.32 -35.19
N GLU A 234 -13.84 6.87 -35.45
CA GLU A 234 -14.84 7.15 -34.41
C GLU A 234 -15.42 5.87 -33.81
N ALA A 235 -15.62 4.85 -34.65
CA ALA A 235 -16.04 3.52 -34.20
C ALA A 235 -14.98 2.88 -33.29
N ILE A 236 -13.69 2.97 -33.66
CA ILE A 236 -12.57 2.52 -32.82
C ILE A 236 -12.57 3.26 -31.48
N GLN A 237 -12.68 4.59 -31.48
CA GLN A 237 -12.74 5.40 -30.24
C GLN A 237 -13.94 5.03 -29.35
N ARG A 238 -15.08 4.68 -29.95
CA ARG A 238 -16.27 4.24 -29.20
C ARG A 238 -16.03 2.91 -28.48
N VAL A 239 -15.29 1.98 -29.11
CA VAL A 239 -14.86 0.72 -28.50
C VAL A 239 -13.80 0.96 -27.43
N GLU A 240 -12.81 1.81 -27.67
CA GLU A 240 -11.80 2.18 -26.66
C GLU A 240 -12.44 2.76 -25.40
N LYS A 241 -13.45 3.62 -25.56
CA LYS A 241 -14.24 4.15 -24.43
C LYS A 241 -15.02 3.06 -23.71
N ALA A 242 -15.58 2.08 -24.43
CA ALA A 242 -16.28 0.94 -23.83
C ALA A 242 -15.32 0.06 -23.03
N ILE A 243 -14.11 -0.20 -23.54
CA ILE A 243 -13.06 -0.93 -22.82
C ILE A 243 -12.68 -0.19 -21.54
N GLY A 244 -12.43 1.13 -21.62
CA GLY A 244 -12.09 1.95 -20.45
C GLY A 244 -13.19 1.94 -19.38
N ALA A 245 -14.45 2.03 -19.78
CA ALA A 245 -15.59 1.95 -18.85
C ALA A 245 -15.72 0.56 -18.20
N GLN A 246 -15.53 -0.52 -18.97
CA GLN A 246 -15.60 -1.87 -18.43
C GLN A 246 -14.44 -2.18 -17.47
N LEU A 247 -13.22 -1.71 -17.80
CA LEU A 247 -12.06 -1.78 -16.92
C LEU A 247 -12.29 -1.02 -15.61
N GLY A 248 -12.78 0.22 -15.70
CA GLY A 248 -13.11 1.04 -14.53
C GLY A 248 -14.12 0.34 -13.62
N ALA A 249 -15.20 -0.22 -14.20
CA ALA A 249 -16.21 -0.96 -13.44
C ALA A 249 -15.66 -2.19 -12.70
N ILE A 250 -14.64 -2.87 -13.25
CA ILE A 250 -13.97 -4.00 -12.59
C ILE A 250 -13.02 -3.51 -11.49
N LEU A 251 -12.16 -2.53 -11.80
CA LEU A 251 -11.16 -2.00 -10.87
C LEU A 251 -11.78 -1.32 -9.65
N GLN A 252 -12.88 -0.59 -9.85
CA GLN A 252 -13.61 0.11 -8.79
C GLN A 252 -14.55 -0.81 -7.99
N HIS A 253 -14.69 -2.08 -8.38
CA HIS A 253 -15.53 -3.01 -7.62
C HIS A 253 -14.99 -3.15 -6.18
N PRO A 254 -15.82 -2.99 -5.13
CA PRO A 254 -15.35 -2.94 -3.74
C PRO A 254 -14.46 -4.11 -3.34
N GLU A 255 -14.83 -5.31 -3.78
CA GLU A 255 -14.06 -6.52 -3.47
C GLU A 255 -12.71 -6.60 -4.22
N VAL A 256 -12.65 -6.12 -5.47
CA VAL A 256 -11.40 -6.08 -6.23
C VAL A 256 -10.44 -5.08 -5.60
N ARG A 257 -10.95 -3.90 -5.23
CA ARG A 257 -10.20 -2.85 -4.52
C ARG A 257 -9.66 -3.36 -3.19
N ARG A 258 -10.50 -4.01 -2.38
CA ARG A 258 -10.11 -4.57 -1.08
C ARG A 258 -8.99 -5.59 -1.21
N LEU A 259 -9.10 -6.51 -2.18
CA LEU A 259 -8.05 -7.49 -2.46
C LEU A 259 -6.77 -6.80 -2.96
N GLU A 260 -6.88 -5.84 -3.88
CA GLU A 260 -5.72 -5.09 -4.38
C GLU A 260 -5.00 -4.36 -3.23
N GLU A 261 -5.72 -3.70 -2.34
CA GLU A 261 -5.20 -3.03 -1.15
C GLU A 261 -4.43 -4.00 -0.23
N ALA A 262 -5.05 -5.11 0.17
CA ALA A 262 -4.45 -6.08 1.07
C ALA A 262 -3.17 -6.70 0.48
N TRP A 263 -3.22 -7.12 -0.79
CA TRP A 263 -2.07 -7.72 -1.47
C TRP A 263 -0.94 -6.72 -1.71
N ARG A 264 -1.25 -5.45 -2.04
CA ARG A 264 -0.23 -4.40 -2.19
C ARG A 264 0.39 -4.01 -0.86
N GLY A 265 -0.37 -3.99 0.23
CA GLY A 265 0.15 -3.72 1.56
C GLY A 265 1.16 -4.77 1.99
N LEU A 266 0.81 -6.04 1.81
CA LEU A 266 1.73 -7.14 2.05
C LEU A 266 2.95 -7.09 1.12
N GLN A 267 2.78 -6.78 -0.17
CA GLN A 267 3.91 -6.62 -1.10
C GLN A 267 4.86 -5.52 -0.64
N LEU A 268 4.37 -4.35 -0.24
CA LEU A 268 5.21 -3.26 0.26
C LEU A 268 6.06 -3.75 1.44
N PHE A 269 5.43 -4.41 2.41
CA PHE A 269 6.14 -4.93 3.58
C PHE A 269 7.22 -5.96 3.21
N VAL A 270 6.89 -6.92 2.33
CA VAL A 270 7.81 -7.96 1.87
C VAL A 270 8.96 -7.37 1.05
N ASP A 271 8.69 -6.41 0.16
CA ASP A 271 9.70 -5.75 -0.66
C ASP A 271 10.69 -4.96 0.19
N ARG A 272 10.22 -4.25 1.22
CA ARG A 272 11.09 -3.51 2.17
C ARG A 272 11.88 -4.43 3.09
N SER A 273 11.49 -5.69 3.18
CA SER A 273 12.13 -6.73 3.98
C SER A 273 13.23 -7.50 3.25
N LYS A 274 13.34 -7.37 1.92
CA LYS A 274 14.34 -8.08 1.09
C LYS A 274 15.76 -7.85 1.59
N GLY A 275 16.58 -8.91 1.56
CA GLY A 275 18.00 -8.86 1.96
C GLY A 275 18.24 -8.83 3.48
N THR A 276 17.19 -8.93 4.31
CA THR A 276 17.34 -8.92 5.78
C THR A 276 17.72 -10.31 6.29
N GLN A 277 18.96 -10.47 6.77
CA GLN A 277 19.41 -11.71 7.38
C GLN A 277 18.70 -11.96 8.73
N GLY A 278 18.33 -13.20 9.00
CA GLY A 278 17.64 -13.57 10.24
C GLY A 278 16.20 -13.07 10.33
N LEU A 279 15.56 -12.69 9.22
CA LEU A 279 14.14 -12.35 9.15
C LEU A 279 13.32 -13.57 8.72
N LYS A 280 12.18 -13.80 9.37
CA LYS A 280 11.16 -14.78 8.98
C LYS A 280 9.81 -14.07 8.89
N ILE A 281 9.12 -14.20 7.77
CA ILE A 281 7.78 -13.63 7.57
C ILE A 281 6.79 -14.77 7.42
N ASP A 282 5.84 -14.85 8.33
CA ASP A 282 4.75 -15.82 8.30
C ASP A 282 3.42 -15.08 8.07
N VAL A 283 2.59 -15.57 7.15
CA VAL A 283 1.29 -14.98 6.82
C VAL A 283 0.17 -15.95 7.15
N VAL A 284 -0.83 -15.48 7.89
CA VAL A 284 -2.08 -16.19 8.13
C VAL A 284 -3.20 -15.43 7.45
N CYS A 285 -3.93 -16.10 6.57
CA CYS A 285 -5.12 -15.52 5.98
C CYS A 285 -6.31 -15.74 6.91
N ALA A 286 -6.95 -14.66 7.36
CA ALA A 286 -8.11 -14.72 8.23
C ALA A 286 -9.04 -13.54 7.97
N ARG A 287 -10.35 -13.77 8.14
CA ARG A 287 -11.32 -12.68 8.19
C ARG A 287 -11.03 -11.77 9.39
N PRO A 288 -11.37 -10.46 9.33
CA PRO A 288 -11.16 -9.56 10.45
C PRO A 288 -11.69 -10.13 11.76
N GLU A 289 -12.94 -10.58 11.81
CA GLU A 289 -13.59 -11.13 13.00
C GLU A 289 -12.90 -12.36 13.60
N LEU A 290 -12.04 -13.06 12.83
CA LEU A 290 -11.26 -14.21 13.30
C LEU A 290 -9.77 -13.87 13.55
N ALA A 291 -9.37 -12.61 13.41
CA ALA A 291 -7.97 -12.20 13.44
C ALA A 291 -7.28 -12.50 14.78
N ALA A 292 -7.96 -12.28 15.91
CA ALA A 292 -7.41 -12.59 17.24
C ALA A 292 -7.15 -14.10 17.41
N MET A 293 -8.11 -14.93 16.99
CA MET A 293 -7.98 -16.39 17.02
C MET A 293 -6.86 -16.88 16.08
N ALA A 294 -6.75 -16.30 14.89
CA ALA A 294 -5.69 -16.60 13.93
C ALA A 294 -4.30 -16.24 14.48
N LEU A 295 -4.17 -15.05 15.08
CA LEU A 295 -2.98 -14.61 15.79
C LEU A 295 -2.58 -15.58 16.90
N GLU A 296 -3.54 -15.94 17.77
CA GLU A 296 -3.30 -16.84 18.89
C GLU A 296 -2.83 -18.21 18.42
N ARG A 297 -3.51 -18.77 17.43
CA ARG A 297 -3.16 -20.08 16.86
C ARG A 297 -1.75 -20.06 16.29
N ALA A 298 -1.42 -19.08 15.46
CA ALA A 298 -0.11 -19.01 14.81
C ALA A 298 1.03 -18.72 15.79
N ALA A 299 0.79 -17.91 16.82
CA ALA A 299 1.78 -17.66 17.87
C ALA A 299 2.05 -18.92 18.73
N ARG A 300 1.00 -19.69 19.06
CA ARG A 300 1.13 -20.95 19.81
C ARG A 300 1.75 -22.09 18.99
N GLN A 301 1.54 -22.11 17.68
CA GLN A 301 2.04 -23.13 16.75
C GLN A 301 3.56 -23.04 16.48
N THR A 302 4.32 -22.60 17.47
CA THR A 302 5.77 -22.71 17.46
C THR A 302 6.12 -24.19 17.61
N ALA A 303 6.14 -24.93 16.49
CA ALA A 303 6.54 -26.34 16.46
C ALA A 303 7.93 -26.48 17.09
N GLY A 304 8.13 -27.51 17.93
CA GLY A 304 9.24 -27.64 18.89
C GLY A 304 10.65 -27.38 18.34
N GLY A 305 11.04 -26.11 18.27
CA GLY A 305 12.30 -25.64 17.68
C GLY A 305 12.19 -24.33 16.87
N GLU A 306 10.98 -23.90 16.49
CA GLU A 306 10.78 -22.58 15.89
C GLU A 306 10.99 -21.44 16.92
N PRO A 307 11.51 -20.29 16.49
CA PRO A 307 11.60 -19.11 17.34
C PRO A 307 10.20 -18.50 17.59
N PRO A 308 9.97 -17.87 18.75
CA PRO A 308 8.73 -17.17 19.04
C PRO A 308 8.47 -16.05 18.03
N VAL A 309 7.19 -15.72 17.83
CA VAL A 309 6.79 -14.54 17.03
C VAL A 309 7.27 -13.28 17.75
N SER A 310 8.10 -12.48 17.08
CA SER A 310 8.72 -11.28 17.67
C SER A 310 7.77 -10.10 17.71
N CYS A 311 6.97 -9.93 16.67
CA CYS A 311 5.90 -8.93 16.57
C CYS A 311 4.89 -9.38 15.50
N ALA A 312 3.73 -8.74 15.46
CA ALA A 312 2.73 -9.01 14.44
C ALA A 312 2.13 -7.76 13.81
N ILE A 313 1.76 -7.88 12.54
CA ILE A 313 0.90 -6.95 11.80
C ILE A 313 -0.46 -7.64 11.70
N VAL A 314 -1.51 -7.00 12.19
CA VAL A 314 -2.87 -7.50 12.08
C VAL A 314 -3.66 -6.50 11.26
N ASP A 315 -3.94 -6.87 10.01
CA ASP A 315 -4.56 -6.02 8.99
C ASP A 315 -6.08 -5.93 9.20
N VAL A 316 -6.43 -5.24 10.29
CA VAL A 316 -7.78 -4.94 10.72
C VAL A 316 -7.89 -3.44 10.92
N THR A 317 -8.98 -2.84 10.45
CA THR A 317 -9.23 -1.40 10.55
C THR A 317 -10.17 -1.09 11.70
N ILE A 318 -9.65 -0.39 12.71
CA ILE A 318 -10.42 0.08 13.86
C ILE A 318 -11.12 1.41 13.52
N THR A 319 -12.42 1.47 13.77
CA THR A 319 -13.29 2.60 13.40
C THR A 319 -13.93 3.30 14.59
N GLY A 320 -13.75 2.81 15.82
CA GLY A 320 -14.38 3.33 17.03
C GLY A 320 -15.77 2.76 17.33
N THR A 321 -16.32 1.94 16.45
CA THR A 321 -17.56 1.18 16.72
C THR A 321 -17.34 0.14 17.81
N SER A 322 -18.42 -0.28 18.51
CA SER A 322 -18.29 -1.33 19.54
C SER A 322 -17.72 -2.63 18.98
N ALA A 323 -18.10 -3.02 17.77
CA ALA A 323 -17.60 -4.26 17.16
C ALA A 323 -16.08 -4.23 16.94
N THR A 324 -15.57 -3.15 16.34
CA THR A 324 -14.13 -3.01 16.08
C THR A 324 -13.32 -2.78 17.35
N LEU A 325 -13.87 -2.10 18.36
CA LEU A 325 -13.20 -1.96 19.66
C LEU A 325 -13.14 -3.28 20.43
N SER A 326 -14.22 -4.08 20.46
CA SER A 326 -14.18 -5.42 21.06
C SER A 326 -13.13 -6.32 20.40
N GLN A 327 -13.04 -6.26 19.07
CA GLN A 327 -12.02 -6.98 18.31
C GLN A 327 -10.59 -6.53 18.67
N LEU A 328 -10.37 -5.21 18.82
CA LEU A 328 -9.08 -4.67 19.27
C LEU A 328 -8.71 -5.21 20.66
N GLU A 329 -9.67 -5.29 21.58
CA GLU A 329 -9.45 -5.84 22.93
C GLU A 329 -9.07 -7.32 22.90
N GLU A 330 -9.71 -8.12 22.05
CA GLU A 330 -9.35 -9.52 21.87
C GLU A 330 -7.94 -9.69 21.31
N ILE A 331 -7.58 -8.88 20.30
CA ILE A 331 -6.22 -8.85 19.76
C ILE A 331 -5.22 -8.46 20.87
N ALA A 332 -5.52 -7.43 21.65
CA ALA A 332 -4.67 -6.95 22.74
C ALA A 332 -4.46 -8.03 23.83
N ARG A 333 -5.52 -8.77 24.20
CA ARG A 333 -5.45 -9.88 25.15
C ARG A 333 -4.52 -11.00 24.64
N VAL A 334 -4.63 -11.36 23.36
CA VAL A 334 -3.77 -12.38 22.75
C VAL A 334 -2.33 -11.89 22.67
N ALA A 335 -2.12 -10.64 22.23
CA ALA A 335 -0.83 -9.98 22.15
C ALA A 335 -0.09 -9.99 23.50
N GLU A 336 -0.79 -9.66 24.59
CA GLU A 336 -0.26 -9.73 25.95
C GLU A 336 0.12 -11.16 26.36
N ALA A 337 -0.82 -12.11 26.19
CA ALA A 337 -0.62 -13.50 26.59
C ALA A 337 0.57 -14.14 25.87
N GLN A 338 0.81 -13.78 24.61
CA GLN A 338 1.92 -14.29 23.81
C GLN A 338 3.18 -13.44 23.91
N THR A 339 3.14 -12.28 24.59
CA THR A 339 4.25 -11.32 24.65
C THR A 339 4.70 -10.89 23.24
N VAL A 340 3.72 -10.55 22.40
CA VAL A 340 3.90 -10.16 21.00
C VAL A 340 3.34 -8.75 20.80
N PRO A 341 4.18 -7.73 20.58
CA PRO A 341 3.69 -6.41 20.19
C PRO A 341 3.00 -6.48 18.83
N VAL A 342 1.80 -5.90 18.73
CA VAL A 342 0.96 -5.95 17.53
C VAL A 342 0.70 -4.53 16.99
N VAL A 343 0.77 -4.37 15.68
CA VAL A 343 0.32 -3.16 14.99
C VAL A 343 -0.94 -3.45 14.20
N VAL A 344 -1.97 -2.62 14.41
CA VAL A 344 -3.26 -2.65 13.69
C VAL A 344 -3.51 -1.32 12.99
N ASN A 345 -4.50 -1.26 12.10
CA ASN A 345 -4.88 -0.04 11.41
C ASN A 345 -6.02 0.70 12.12
N ALA A 346 -6.11 2.00 11.95
CA ALA A 346 -7.24 2.82 12.35
C ALA A 346 -7.69 3.73 11.21
N SER A 347 -9.02 3.90 11.10
CA SER A 347 -9.65 4.85 10.19
C SER A 347 -9.86 6.20 10.88
N HIS A 348 -9.96 7.27 10.09
CA HIS A 348 -10.35 8.61 10.56
C HIS A 348 -11.72 8.62 11.26
N ALA A 349 -12.58 7.62 10.99
CA ALA A 349 -13.83 7.41 11.73
C ALA A 349 -13.61 7.23 13.25
N LEU A 350 -12.47 6.65 13.67
CA LEU A 350 -12.10 6.57 15.09
C LEU A 350 -11.99 7.96 15.72
N LEU A 351 -11.62 8.97 14.94
CA LEU A 351 -11.50 10.36 15.40
C LEU A 351 -12.83 11.13 15.31
N GLY A 352 -13.90 10.50 14.81
CA GLY A 352 -15.17 11.17 14.49
C GLY A 352 -15.09 12.08 13.26
N LEU A 353 -14.14 11.85 12.36
CA LEU A 353 -13.95 12.64 11.14
C LEU A 353 -14.47 11.92 9.91
N ASP A 354 -15.03 12.67 8.95
CA ASP A 354 -15.43 12.14 7.63
C ASP A 354 -14.24 11.94 6.71
N ARG A 355 -13.20 12.77 6.83
CA ARG A 355 -11.95 12.64 6.07
C ARG A 355 -10.77 12.97 6.96
N LEU A 356 -9.68 12.22 6.80
CA LEU A 356 -8.45 12.47 7.57
C LEU A 356 -7.85 13.86 7.29
N ALA A 357 -8.03 14.39 6.09
CA ALA A 357 -7.56 15.72 5.71
C ALA A 357 -8.18 16.84 6.57
N ASP A 358 -9.35 16.62 7.18
CA ASP A 358 -9.99 17.62 8.03
C ASP A 358 -9.34 17.72 9.42
N LEU A 359 -8.40 16.81 9.75
CA LEU A 359 -7.66 16.83 11.02
C LEU A 359 -6.85 18.11 11.21
N GLU A 360 -6.12 18.57 10.19
CA GLU A 360 -5.24 19.76 10.30
C GLU A 360 -6.02 21.07 10.47
N ARG A 361 -7.32 21.07 10.16
CA ARG A 361 -8.22 22.23 10.35
C ARG A 361 -8.61 22.45 11.82
N LEU A 362 -8.30 21.50 12.69
CA LEU A 362 -8.68 21.56 14.09
C LEU A 362 -7.55 22.20 14.92
N ASP A 363 -7.89 23.23 15.67
CA ASP A 363 -6.97 23.91 16.59
C ASP A 363 -6.54 22.99 17.74
N ASN A 364 -7.45 22.16 18.25
CA ASN A 364 -7.21 21.27 19.36
C ASN A 364 -7.61 19.84 19.00
N LYS A 365 -6.64 19.02 18.58
CA LYS A 365 -6.91 17.67 18.07
C LYS A 365 -7.08 16.66 19.19
N ILE A 366 -6.48 16.92 20.35
CA ILE A 366 -6.67 16.04 21.53
C ILE A 366 -8.11 16.12 22.06
N ALA A 367 -8.81 17.24 21.87
CA ALA A 367 -10.21 17.39 22.27
C ALA A 367 -11.16 16.43 21.55
N LEU A 368 -10.78 15.92 20.36
CA LEU A 368 -11.57 14.91 19.64
C LEU A 368 -11.89 13.71 20.55
N PHE A 369 -10.90 13.26 21.32
CA PHE A 369 -11.02 12.10 22.20
C PHE A 369 -11.75 12.37 23.51
N SER A 370 -12.08 13.64 23.81
CA SER A 370 -12.83 14.02 25.02
C SER A 370 -14.33 14.19 24.77
N THR A 371 -14.77 14.01 23.52
CA THR A 371 -16.19 14.09 23.14
C THR A 371 -16.98 12.91 23.70
N PRO A 372 -18.30 13.06 23.96
CA PRO A 372 -19.15 11.96 24.46
C PRO A 372 -19.12 10.71 23.58
N ASP A 373 -18.99 10.88 22.27
CA ASP A 373 -18.94 9.76 21.32
C ASP A 373 -17.66 8.91 21.48
N GLN A 374 -16.62 9.47 22.10
CA GLN A 374 -15.32 8.81 22.32
C GLN A 374 -15.21 8.10 23.67
N VAL A 375 -16.27 8.07 24.48
CA VAL A 375 -16.29 7.34 25.76
C VAL A 375 -15.91 5.87 25.59
N ARG A 376 -16.32 5.24 24.48
CA ARG A 376 -15.98 3.84 24.17
C ARG A 376 -14.48 3.67 23.94
N TRP A 377 -13.87 4.55 23.15
CA TRP A 377 -12.42 4.54 22.94
C TRP A 377 -11.68 4.79 24.24
N GLN A 378 -12.06 5.79 25.04
CA GLN A 378 -11.42 6.08 26.32
C GLN A 378 -11.45 4.85 27.25
N SER A 379 -12.60 4.20 27.39
CA SER A 379 -12.75 3.00 28.20
C SER A 379 -11.88 1.84 27.69
N THR A 380 -11.79 1.69 26.37
CA THR A 380 -10.95 0.67 25.72
C THR A 380 -9.47 0.94 25.96
N ALA A 381 -9.02 2.17 25.69
CA ALA A 381 -7.62 2.61 25.78
C ALA A 381 -7.06 2.56 27.21
N GLN A 382 -7.91 2.62 28.24
CA GLN A 382 -7.50 2.49 29.64
C GLN A 382 -7.23 1.05 30.08
N LYS A 383 -7.50 0.04 29.23
CA LYS A 383 -7.25 -1.37 29.56
C LYS A 383 -5.75 -1.69 29.51
N PRO A 384 -5.17 -2.32 30.54
CA PRO A 384 -3.73 -2.64 30.58
C PRO A 384 -3.21 -3.37 29.34
N ALA A 385 -3.97 -4.32 28.79
CA ALA A 385 -3.61 -5.08 27.60
C ALA A 385 -3.35 -4.20 26.37
N MET A 386 -3.91 -2.98 26.30
CA MET A 386 -3.69 -2.04 25.19
C MET A 386 -2.23 -1.62 25.03
N ARG A 387 -1.39 -1.85 26.03
CA ARG A 387 0.06 -1.63 25.93
C ARG A 387 0.73 -2.56 24.92
N TRP A 388 0.07 -3.63 24.49
CA TRP A 388 0.60 -4.60 23.52
C TRP A 388 0.14 -4.34 22.09
N VAL A 389 -0.76 -3.38 21.88
CA VAL A 389 -1.26 -3.00 20.56
C VAL A 389 -0.91 -1.55 20.26
N THR A 390 -0.62 -1.28 19.00
CA THR A 390 -0.43 0.07 18.46
C THR A 390 -1.36 0.23 17.27
N ILE A 391 -2.24 1.23 17.33
CA ILE A 391 -3.08 1.59 16.19
C ILE A 391 -2.34 2.61 15.33
N ALA A 392 -2.26 2.35 14.03
CA ALA A 392 -1.63 3.21 13.04
C ALA A 392 -2.67 3.79 12.08
N MET A 393 -2.51 5.07 11.71
CA MET A 393 -3.40 5.78 10.79
C MET A 393 -2.59 6.52 9.72
N ASN A 394 -3.29 6.99 8.68
CA ASN A 394 -2.77 7.69 7.50
C ASN A 394 -2.12 6.72 6.50
N GLY A 395 -2.94 6.18 5.59
CA GLY A 395 -2.52 5.18 4.61
C GLY A 395 -1.43 5.69 3.66
N ILE A 396 -0.70 4.75 3.05
CA ILE A 396 0.41 5.03 2.11
C ILE A 396 -0.08 4.82 0.69
N LEU A 397 0.22 5.71 -0.25
CA LEU A 397 -0.20 5.57 -1.63
C LEU A 397 0.45 4.34 -2.27
N ALA A 398 -0.37 3.38 -2.68
CA ALA A 398 0.05 2.19 -3.42
C ALA A 398 0.01 2.44 -4.92
N ARG A 399 -1.05 3.11 -5.36
CA ARG A 399 -1.40 3.35 -6.75
C ARG A 399 -2.22 4.63 -6.86
N ALA A 400 -1.77 5.55 -7.71
CA ALA A 400 -2.54 6.72 -8.10
C ALA A 400 -3.71 6.33 -9.04
N ALA A 401 -4.67 7.24 -9.18
CA ALA A 401 -5.76 7.09 -10.14
C ALA A 401 -5.22 6.83 -11.56
N TYR A 402 -5.85 5.91 -12.29
CA TYR A 402 -5.51 5.66 -13.68
C TYR A 402 -5.93 6.83 -14.58
N ASP A 403 -4.97 7.31 -15.38
CA ASP A 403 -5.19 8.28 -16.45
C ASP A 403 -4.31 7.93 -17.68
N LYS A 404 -4.24 8.85 -18.65
CA LYS A 404 -3.41 8.68 -19.86
C LYS A 404 -1.91 8.54 -19.58
N SER A 405 -1.43 9.09 -18.46
CA SER A 405 -0.03 9.12 -18.07
C SER A 405 0.36 7.93 -17.18
N THR A 406 -0.54 7.48 -16.30
CA THR A 406 -0.31 6.42 -15.31
C THR A 406 -0.70 5.04 -15.81
N SER A 407 -1.64 4.94 -16.76
CA SER A 407 -2.02 3.67 -17.39
C SER A 407 -0.98 3.20 -18.43
N ARG A 408 -0.64 1.91 -18.38
CA ARG A 408 0.17 1.26 -19.44
C ARG A 408 -0.62 1.06 -20.73
N VAL A 409 -1.95 1.04 -20.64
CA VAL A 409 -2.86 0.89 -21.78
C VAL A 409 -3.25 2.29 -22.24
N ARG A 410 -2.45 2.88 -23.13
CA ARG A 410 -2.60 4.28 -23.55
C ARG A 410 -3.80 4.53 -24.47
N GLU A 411 -4.13 3.55 -25.29
CA GLU A 411 -5.23 3.64 -26.29
C GLU A 411 -6.61 3.50 -25.64
N MET A 412 -6.71 2.70 -24.58
CA MET A 412 -7.96 2.43 -23.87
C MET A 412 -7.90 3.10 -22.49
N VAL A 413 -8.10 4.42 -22.49
CA VAL A 413 -7.93 5.24 -21.30
C VAL A 413 -8.99 4.90 -20.26
N VAL A 414 -8.58 4.19 -19.21
CA VAL A 414 -9.29 4.22 -17.94
C VAL A 414 -9.06 5.62 -17.36
N LYS A 415 -10.13 6.38 -17.18
CA LYS A 415 -10.08 7.69 -16.54
C LYS A 415 -10.78 7.58 -15.20
N GLU A 416 -10.01 7.30 -14.16
CA GLU A 416 -10.45 7.42 -12.78
C GLU A 416 -10.27 8.88 -12.37
N GLU A 417 -11.29 9.53 -11.81
CA GLU A 417 -11.06 10.83 -11.19
C GLU A 417 -10.45 10.59 -9.80
N PRO A 418 -9.40 11.32 -9.38
CA PRO A 418 -8.79 11.16 -8.06
C PRO A 418 -9.75 11.23 -6.86
N ALA A 419 -10.87 11.94 -7.03
CA ALA A 419 -11.90 12.08 -6.01
C ALA A 419 -12.90 10.90 -5.98
N ASP A 420 -12.91 10.04 -7.00
CA ASP A 420 -13.77 8.87 -7.04
C ASP A 420 -13.37 7.87 -5.95
N GLU A 421 -14.37 7.25 -5.33
CA GLU A 421 -14.13 6.29 -4.27
C GLU A 421 -13.34 5.08 -4.80
N GLY A 422 -12.11 4.90 -4.32
CA GLY A 422 -11.25 3.78 -4.73
C GLY A 422 -10.46 3.99 -6.02
N ALA A 423 -10.47 5.20 -6.60
CA ALA A 423 -9.55 5.56 -7.67
C ALA A 423 -8.09 5.45 -7.22
N MET A 424 -7.81 5.90 -5.99
CA MET A 424 -6.51 5.68 -5.34
C MET A 424 -6.57 4.44 -4.45
N VAL A 425 -5.49 3.68 -4.46
CA VAL A 425 -5.31 2.52 -3.56
C VAL A 425 -4.35 2.91 -2.46
N TRP A 426 -4.83 2.79 -1.22
CA TRP A 426 -4.08 3.13 -0.01
C TRP A 426 -3.66 1.84 0.68
N ILE A 427 -2.37 1.70 0.95
CA ILE A 427 -1.83 0.65 1.80
C ILE A 427 -2.11 0.99 3.25
N ALA A 428 -2.58 -0.01 3.98
CA ALA A 428 -2.82 0.09 5.41
C ALA A 428 -1.51 0.48 6.17
N PRO A 429 -1.57 1.47 7.07
CA PRO A 429 -0.38 2.06 7.69
C PRO A 429 0.42 1.07 8.56
N ALA A 430 -0.20 0.00 9.07
CA ALA A 430 0.50 -1.03 9.84
C ALA A 430 1.63 -1.70 9.05
N TYR A 431 1.50 -1.86 7.73
CA TYR A 431 2.57 -2.38 6.88
C TYR A 431 3.77 -1.42 6.79
N GLY A 432 3.53 -0.10 6.83
CA GLY A 432 4.59 0.91 6.92
C GLY A 432 5.38 0.81 8.22
N VAL A 433 4.68 0.67 9.35
CA VAL A 433 5.32 0.46 10.65
C VAL A 433 6.10 -0.86 10.69
N GLY A 434 5.54 -1.94 10.12
CA GLY A 434 6.23 -3.22 9.97
C GLY A 434 7.51 -3.11 9.14
N ALA A 435 7.48 -2.34 8.05
CA ALA A 435 8.66 -2.09 7.21
C ALA A 435 9.74 -1.27 7.96
N LEU A 436 9.36 -0.36 8.85
CA LEU A 436 10.30 0.33 9.75
C LEU A 436 10.94 -0.65 10.74
N ILE A 437 10.15 -1.53 11.36
CA ILE A 437 10.63 -2.55 12.30
C ILE A 437 11.67 -3.47 11.64
N THR A 438 11.38 -3.95 10.42
CA THR A 438 12.31 -4.83 9.67
C THR A 438 13.56 -4.09 9.20
N THR A 439 13.44 -2.82 8.80
CA THR A 439 14.58 -1.96 8.48
C THR A 439 15.48 -1.74 9.69
N SER A 440 14.91 -1.42 10.85
CA SER A 440 15.65 -1.32 12.11
C SER A 440 16.42 -2.61 12.40
N PHE A 441 15.78 -3.77 12.24
CA PHE A 441 16.42 -5.06 12.49
C PHE A 441 17.52 -5.38 11.48
N ARG A 442 17.34 -5.05 10.20
CA ARG A 442 18.40 -5.18 9.18
C ARG A 442 19.64 -4.39 9.54
N GLU A 443 19.47 -3.20 10.09
CA GLU A 443 20.56 -2.25 10.35
C GLU A 443 21.20 -2.43 11.73
N THR A 444 20.46 -2.93 12.72
CA THR A 444 20.90 -2.96 14.12
C THR A 444 20.71 -4.31 14.81
N ARG A 445 20.08 -5.30 14.16
CA ARG A 445 19.61 -6.56 14.76
C ARG A 445 18.62 -6.38 15.93
N TRP A 446 18.08 -5.16 16.07
CA TRP A 446 17.04 -4.81 17.01
C TRP A 446 15.86 -4.15 16.29
N PRO A 447 14.62 -4.45 16.66
CA PRO A 447 13.41 -3.87 16.04
C PRO A 447 13.04 -2.48 16.58
N CYS A 448 13.91 -1.81 17.35
CA CYS A 448 13.54 -0.64 18.17
C CYS A 448 13.70 0.73 17.46
N ARG A 449 14.58 0.83 16.46
CA ARG A 449 14.95 2.07 15.78
C ARG A 449 13.92 2.47 14.70
N ILE A 450 12.69 2.75 15.12
CA ILE A 450 11.54 3.00 14.24
C ILE A 450 10.94 4.42 14.35
N VAL A 451 11.52 5.27 15.19
CA VAL A 451 11.07 6.65 15.40
C VAL A 451 12.16 7.65 15.02
N GLY A 452 11.72 8.83 14.58
CA GLY A 452 12.55 9.99 14.27
C GLY A 452 13.13 10.00 12.85
N ALA A 453 12.98 11.13 12.17
CA ALA A 453 13.31 11.30 10.76
C ALA A 453 14.79 11.08 10.42
N ARG A 454 15.70 11.33 11.36
CA ARG A 454 17.16 11.15 11.19
C ARG A 454 17.70 9.89 11.86
N SER A 455 16.85 9.15 12.56
CA SER A 455 17.24 8.08 13.47
C SER A 455 16.63 6.73 13.08
N GLY A 456 16.24 6.51 11.82
CA GLY A 456 15.73 5.23 11.30
C GLY A 456 14.21 5.10 11.20
N GLY A 457 13.46 6.13 11.60
CA GLY A 457 12.00 6.17 11.49
C GLY A 457 11.47 6.65 10.14
N THR A 458 12.13 6.33 9.02
CA THR A 458 11.73 6.78 7.67
C THR A 458 11.71 5.67 6.62
N ILE A 459 10.80 5.78 5.65
CA ILE A 459 10.74 4.93 4.45
C ILE A 459 10.55 5.85 3.23
N GLY A 460 11.51 5.87 2.31
CA GLY A 460 11.45 6.63 1.05
C GLY A 460 11.14 5.80 -0.19
N ASN A 461 11.22 6.41 -1.36
CA ASN A 461 10.87 5.82 -2.66
C ASN A 461 9.41 5.34 -2.68
N LEU A 462 8.47 6.20 -2.27
CA LEU A 462 7.04 5.90 -2.29
C LEU A 462 6.34 6.70 -3.39
N PRO A 463 5.26 6.17 -3.99
CA PRO A 463 4.41 6.95 -4.88
C PRO A 463 3.88 8.20 -4.17
N ILE A 464 3.80 9.31 -4.90
CA ILE A 464 3.28 10.58 -4.39
C ILE A 464 1.99 10.98 -5.12
N HIS A 465 1.17 11.78 -4.45
CA HIS A 465 0.06 12.53 -5.02
C HIS A 465 0.09 13.97 -4.50
N GLU A 466 -0.57 14.85 -5.23
CA GLU A 466 -0.66 16.26 -4.90
C GLU A 466 -1.87 16.54 -4.01
N VAL A 467 -1.62 17.19 -2.88
CA VAL A 467 -2.64 17.66 -1.96
C VAL A 467 -2.57 19.18 -1.90
N ARG A 468 -3.72 19.85 -1.96
CA ARG A 468 -3.78 21.29 -1.71
C ARG A 468 -3.49 21.54 -0.23
N GLY A 469 -2.44 22.31 0.02
CA GLY A 469 -2.03 22.81 1.32
C GLY A 469 -3.13 23.65 1.95
N GLN A 470 -3.25 23.55 3.27
CA GLN A 470 -4.44 24.03 3.99
C GLN A 470 -4.24 25.37 4.70
N VAL A 471 -3.00 25.89 4.76
CA VAL A 471 -2.68 27.19 5.37
C VAL A 471 -2.85 28.32 4.35
N ASP A 472 -2.61 28.02 3.08
CA ASP A 472 -2.85 28.91 1.95
C ASP A 472 -3.37 28.01 0.82
N ASP A 473 -4.66 28.11 0.46
CA ASP A 473 -5.36 27.24 -0.53
C ASP A 473 -4.68 27.19 -1.91
N ALA A 474 -3.63 28.00 -2.11
CA ALA A 474 -2.77 28.06 -3.29
C ALA A 474 -1.55 27.13 -3.26
N GLU A 475 -1.06 26.67 -2.10
CA GLU A 475 0.17 25.88 -2.01
C GLU A 475 -0.12 24.39 -2.23
N VAL A 476 0.24 23.82 -3.37
CA VAL A 476 0.12 22.37 -3.63
C VAL A 476 1.37 21.66 -3.11
N VAL A 477 1.19 20.62 -2.30
CA VAL A 477 2.29 19.80 -1.76
C VAL A 477 2.17 18.35 -2.24
N ALA A 478 3.30 17.77 -2.64
CA ALA A 478 3.37 16.35 -2.98
C ALA A 478 3.70 15.51 -1.74
N ILE A 479 2.89 14.49 -1.46
CA ILE A 479 3.06 13.56 -0.33
C ILE A 479 2.71 12.12 -0.74
N PRO A 480 3.23 11.09 -0.05
CA PRO A 480 2.87 9.69 -0.25
C PRO A 480 1.74 9.23 0.70
N THR A 481 1.28 10.05 1.64
CA THR A 481 0.25 9.68 2.62
C THR A 481 -1.15 10.15 2.21
N GLN A 482 -2.20 9.49 2.70
CA GLN A 482 -3.60 9.82 2.40
C GLN A 482 -3.94 11.29 2.68
N ALA A 483 -3.43 11.82 3.78
CA ALA A 483 -3.56 13.22 4.14
C ALA A 483 -2.20 13.79 4.57
N PHE A 484 -2.03 15.10 4.37
CA PHE A 484 -0.96 15.84 5.02
C PHE A 484 -1.24 15.90 6.52
N VAL A 485 -0.23 15.60 7.33
CA VAL A 485 -0.30 15.64 8.79
C VAL A 485 0.96 16.33 9.31
N SER A 486 0.79 17.37 10.11
CA SER A 486 1.89 18.12 10.68
C SER A 486 2.57 17.36 11.82
N THR A 487 3.79 17.80 12.16
CA THR A 487 4.55 17.20 13.27
C THR A 487 3.85 17.42 14.62
N ASP A 488 3.14 18.54 14.79
CA ASP A 488 2.41 18.81 16.02
C ASP A 488 1.14 17.96 16.14
N SER A 489 0.43 17.73 15.04
CA SER A 489 -0.68 16.77 15.00
C SER A 489 -0.25 15.36 15.38
N GLN A 490 0.90 14.89 14.90
CA GLN A 490 1.47 13.61 15.34
C GLN A 490 1.72 13.58 16.86
N ARG A 491 2.26 14.66 17.44
CA ARG A 491 2.51 14.75 18.89
C ARG A 491 1.22 14.75 19.70
N GLU A 492 0.20 15.46 19.25
CA GLU A 492 -1.10 15.52 19.92
C GLU A 492 -1.81 14.17 19.90
N LEU A 493 -1.91 13.55 18.72
CA LEU A 493 -2.55 12.24 18.55
C LEU A 493 -1.77 11.13 19.26
N SER A 494 -0.45 11.29 19.39
CA SER A 494 0.36 10.36 20.17
C SER A 494 -0.05 10.30 21.64
N LYS A 495 -0.47 11.44 22.24
CA LYS A 495 -1.02 11.47 23.61
C LYS A 495 -2.34 10.72 23.73
N ALA A 496 -3.09 10.58 22.64
CA ALA A 496 -4.33 9.82 22.59
C ALA A 496 -4.12 8.33 22.25
N GLY A 497 -2.87 7.86 22.15
CA GLY A 497 -2.57 6.46 21.84
C GLY A 497 -2.69 6.10 20.36
N VAL A 498 -2.61 7.10 19.47
CA VAL A 498 -2.66 6.91 18.00
C VAL A 498 -1.31 7.21 17.38
N LEU A 499 -0.79 6.26 16.59
CA LEU A 499 0.38 6.47 15.74
C LEU A 499 -0.11 7.01 14.37
N LEU A 500 0.42 8.15 13.95
CA LEU A 500 0.16 8.71 12.62
C LEU A 500 1.42 8.64 11.76
N LEU A 501 1.31 8.04 10.58
CA LEU A 501 2.31 8.21 9.55
C LEU A 501 2.21 9.64 8.99
N ALA A 502 3.35 10.26 8.70
CA ALA A 502 3.39 11.56 8.06
C ALA A 502 4.48 11.63 6.99
N SER A 503 4.45 12.69 6.21
CA SER A 503 5.46 13.01 5.21
C SER A 503 5.84 14.47 5.33
N ALA A 504 7.10 14.78 5.06
CA ALA A 504 7.48 16.15 4.81
C ALA A 504 6.76 16.65 3.54
N PRO A 505 6.45 17.95 3.42
CA PRO A 505 5.98 18.51 2.17
C PRO A 505 6.99 18.25 1.04
N ASN A 506 6.50 17.91 -0.15
CA ASN A 506 7.31 17.66 -1.35
C ASN A 506 8.37 16.56 -1.15
N SER A 507 7.96 15.49 -0.48
CA SER A 507 8.79 14.32 -0.18
C SER A 507 8.09 13.06 -0.63
N ASP A 508 8.87 12.06 -1.04
CA ASP A 508 8.42 10.71 -1.41
C ASP A 508 8.61 9.72 -0.26
N SER A 509 8.68 10.23 0.97
CA SER A 509 9.01 9.44 2.16
C SER A 509 8.01 9.64 3.29
N ILE A 510 7.73 8.55 4.02
CA ILE A 510 7.01 8.63 5.28
C ILE A 510 7.99 8.65 6.45
N TYR A 511 7.55 9.22 7.57
CA TYR A 511 8.23 9.12 8.85
C TYR A 511 7.26 8.95 10.01
N VAL A 512 7.79 8.40 11.11
CA VAL A 512 7.10 8.29 12.41
C VAL A 512 7.86 9.11 13.44
N LEU A 513 7.22 10.13 14.01
CA LEU A 513 7.86 10.90 15.09
C LEU A 513 7.81 10.13 16.42
N ALA A 514 6.66 9.55 16.75
CA ALA A 514 6.42 8.83 17.99
C ALA A 514 5.57 7.58 17.71
N ALA A 515 5.87 6.50 18.42
CA ALA A 515 5.16 5.23 18.29
C ALA A 515 4.49 4.86 19.62
N PRO A 516 3.38 5.54 19.99
CA PRO A 516 2.65 5.20 21.22
C PRO A 516 1.98 3.84 21.08
N THR A 517 1.81 3.14 22.20
CA THR A 517 0.82 2.06 22.26
C THR A 517 -0.58 2.67 22.42
N SER A 518 -1.62 1.88 22.19
CA SER A 518 -3.01 2.30 22.38
C SER A 518 -3.40 2.45 23.85
N TYR A 519 -2.51 2.12 24.78
CA TYR A 519 -2.74 2.36 26.20
C TYR A 519 -2.66 3.85 26.53
N VAL A 520 -3.78 4.39 27.02
CA VAL A 520 -3.89 5.74 27.56
C VAL A 520 -4.20 5.61 29.04
N PRO A 521 -3.26 5.97 29.93
CA PRO A 521 -3.51 5.90 31.36
C PRO A 521 -4.75 6.73 31.74
N PRO A 522 -5.64 6.20 32.61
CA PRO A 522 -6.76 6.99 33.11
C PRO A 522 -6.26 8.26 33.81
N PRO A 523 -7.05 9.36 33.79
CA PRO A 523 -6.69 10.57 34.50
C PRO A 523 -6.49 10.25 35.98
N LYS A 524 -5.44 10.83 36.58
CA LYS A 524 -5.18 10.66 38.02
C LYS A 524 -6.40 11.17 38.78
N ARG A 525 -7.11 10.28 39.48
CA ARG A 525 -8.14 10.68 40.43
C ARG A 525 -7.44 11.32 41.63
N THR A 526 -7.63 12.62 41.82
CA THR A 526 -7.31 13.28 43.09
C THR A 526 -8.37 12.85 44.10
N TYR A 527 -8.04 11.85 44.93
CA TYR A 527 -8.85 11.53 46.09
C TYR A 527 -8.53 12.53 47.21
N ASP A 528 -9.56 13.10 47.83
CA ASP A 528 -9.43 14.08 48.92
C ASP A 528 -9.29 13.38 50.30
N SER A 529 -8.99 12.08 50.33
CA SER A 529 -8.93 11.29 51.57
C SER A 529 -7.64 10.51 51.73
N ALA A 530 -7.07 10.60 52.93
CA ALA A 530 -5.84 9.92 53.35
C ALA A 530 -5.97 8.37 53.46
N SER A 531 -7.14 7.80 53.13
CA SER A 531 -7.46 6.38 53.30
C SER A 531 -7.69 5.63 51.99
N THR A 532 -7.50 6.26 50.82
CA THR A 532 -7.71 5.59 49.53
C THR A 532 -6.39 5.00 49.05
N GLU A 533 -6.33 3.67 48.89
CA GLU A 533 -5.17 3.02 48.28
C GLU A 533 -4.93 3.59 46.87
N PRO A 534 -3.67 3.93 46.51
CA PRO A 534 -3.38 4.47 45.20
C PRO A 534 -3.75 3.45 44.12
N GLU A 535 -4.63 3.84 43.22
CA GLU A 535 -5.08 3.00 42.10
C GLU A 535 -3.85 2.54 41.29
N ALA A 536 -3.73 1.23 41.06
CA ALA A 536 -2.65 0.62 40.29
C ALA A 536 -2.72 1.09 38.82
N ARG A 537 -2.07 2.21 38.53
CA ARG A 537 -2.04 2.85 37.22
C ARG A 537 -0.71 2.55 36.54
N LEU A 538 -0.74 1.85 35.41
CA LEU A 538 0.45 1.65 34.60
C LEU A 538 0.90 2.96 33.95
N GLU A 539 2.20 3.09 33.76
CA GLU A 539 2.75 4.19 32.99
C GLU A 539 2.53 3.97 31.49
N ARG A 540 2.61 5.06 30.73
CA ARG A 540 2.53 4.97 29.27
C ARG A 540 3.79 4.32 28.75
N VAL A 541 3.63 3.35 27.86
CA VAL A 541 4.72 2.61 27.22
C VAL A 541 4.62 2.80 25.71
N SER A 542 5.75 2.94 25.02
CA SER A 542 5.80 3.03 23.56
C SER A 542 5.89 1.66 22.89
N LEU A 543 5.59 1.59 21.60
CA LEU A 543 5.83 0.39 20.80
C LEU A 543 7.32 0.00 20.81
N VAL A 544 8.22 0.99 20.81
CA VAL A 544 9.68 0.78 20.88
C VAL A 544 10.07 0.04 22.15
N ASP A 545 9.53 0.47 23.28
CA ASP A 545 9.74 -0.16 24.58
C ASP A 545 9.21 -1.60 24.60
N GLN A 546 8.02 -1.83 24.02
CA GLN A 546 7.43 -3.16 23.98
C GLN A 546 8.16 -4.11 23.05
N LEU A 547 8.67 -3.64 21.91
CA LEU A 547 9.52 -4.41 21.03
C LEU A 547 10.82 -4.82 21.73
N PHE A 548 11.39 -3.92 22.53
CA PHE A 548 12.57 -4.20 23.35
C PHE A 548 12.29 -5.26 24.42
N VAL A 549 11.26 -5.03 25.25
CA VAL A 549 10.85 -5.94 26.33
C VAL A 549 10.48 -7.31 25.78
N ALA A 550 9.66 -7.37 24.72
CA ALA A 550 9.25 -8.63 24.10
C ALA A 550 10.45 -9.43 23.62
N ARG A 551 11.41 -8.80 22.93
CA ARG A 551 12.60 -9.48 22.43
C ARG A 551 13.46 -10.05 23.57
N ILE A 552 13.64 -9.31 24.66
CA ILE A 552 14.37 -9.80 25.85
C ILE A 552 13.62 -10.96 26.51
N VAL A 553 12.31 -10.82 26.76
CA VAL A 553 11.50 -11.87 27.40
C VAL A 553 11.49 -13.14 26.56
N GLN A 554 11.33 -13.02 25.25
CA GLN A 554 11.36 -14.15 24.33
C GLN A 554 12.72 -14.84 24.31
N PHE A 555 13.80 -14.06 24.27
CA PHE A 555 15.16 -14.59 24.35
C PHE A 555 15.39 -15.35 25.65
N LEU A 556 15.01 -14.77 26.79
CA LEU A 556 15.16 -15.38 28.11
C LEU A 556 14.31 -16.63 28.26
N ARG A 557 13.08 -16.67 27.73
CA ARG A 557 12.25 -17.89 27.72
C ARG A 557 12.91 -19.02 26.95
N VAL A 558 13.46 -18.74 25.77
CA VAL A 558 14.17 -19.75 24.96
C VAL A 558 15.44 -20.22 25.68
N LEU A 559 16.18 -19.30 26.31
CA LEU A 559 17.39 -19.64 27.05
C LEU A 559 17.08 -20.46 28.32
N ALA A 560 16.05 -20.08 29.07
CA ALA A 560 15.61 -20.77 30.28
C ALA A 560 15.25 -22.24 30.00
N GLY A 561 14.52 -22.51 28.92
CA GLY A 561 14.15 -23.87 28.52
C GLY A 561 15.28 -24.69 27.88
N ARG A 562 16.46 -24.10 27.65
CA ARG A 562 17.68 -24.83 27.22
C ARG A 562 18.57 -25.22 28.40
N LEU A 563 18.42 -24.51 29.52
CA LEU A 563 19.22 -24.74 30.71
C LEU A 563 18.58 -25.84 31.58
N PRO A 564 19.36 -26.77 32.15
CA PRO A 564 18.82 -27.79 33.04
C PRO A 564 18.16 -27.16 34.28
N GLY A 565 16.99 -27.66 34.71
CA GLY A 565 16.29 -27.12 35.88
C GLY A 565 17.06 -27.25 37.21
N ASN A 566 18.08 -28.13 37.27
CA ASN A 566 18.97 -28.33 38.41
C ASN A 566 20.33 -27.61 38.27
N VAL A 567 20.48 -26.70 37.30
CA VAL A 567 21.71 -25.92 37.10
C VAL A 567 22.07 -25.13 38.36
N ALA A 568 23.37 -25.04 38.70
CA ALA A 568 23.80 -24.27 39.85
C ALA A 568 23.52 -22.76 39.64
N PRO A 569 23.05 -22.00 40.66
CA PRO A 569 22.74 -20.58 40.49
C PRO A 569 23.89 -19.74 39.93
N SER A 570 25.13 -19.98 40.34
CA SER A 570 26.31 -19.27 39.81
C SER A 570 26.51 -19.52 38.32
N GLU A 571 26.28 -20.75 37.87
CA GLU A 571 26.42 -21.15 36.47
C GLU A 571 25.28 -20.55 35.62
N ALA A 572 24.03 -20.64 36.08
CA ALA A 572 22.89 -20.01 35.43
C ALA A 572 23.08 -18.51 35.24
N LYS A 573 23.56 -17.81 36.29
CA LYS A 573 23.90 -16.39 36.22
C LYS A 573 24.92 -16.11 35.13
N SER A 574 26.04 -16.85 35.10
CA SER A 574 27.10 -16.64 34.11
C SER A 574 26.64 -16.89 32.67
N VAL A 575 25.84 -17.93 32.44
CA VAL A 575 25.32 -18.24 31.10
C VAL A 575 24.31 -17.18 30.64
N VAL A 576 23.39 -16.77 31.51
CA VAL A 576 22.38 -15.74 31.18
C VAL A 576 23.04 -14.39 30.91
N ASP A 577 23.99 -13.97 31.74
CA ASP A 577 24.71 -12.71 31.56
C ASP A 577 25.47 -12.67 30.22
N ARG A 578 26.27 -13.69 29.92
CA ARG A 578 27.01 -13.79 28.65
C ARG A 578 26.06 -13.81 27.45
N SER A 579 24.99 -14.60 27.53
CA SER A 579 24.02 -14.75 26.44
C SER A 579 23.25 -13.45 26.17
N LEU A 580 22.86 -12.73 27.23
CA LEU A 580 22.22 -11.42 27.09
C LEU A 580 23.15 -10.42 26.40
N TRP A 581 24.42 -10.34 26.81
CA TRP A 581 25.38 -9.44 26.17
C TRP A 581 25.64 -9.79 24.70
N ALA A 582 25.60 -11.07 24.32
CA ALA A 582 25.68 -11.49 22.92
C ALA A 582 24.51 -10.94 22.08
N LEU A 583 23.31 -10.77 22.64
CA LEU A 583 22.17 -10.17 21.94
C LEU A 583 22.42 -8.69 21.55
N PHE A 584 23.34 -8.02 22.23
CA PHE A 584 23.71 -6.63 22.00
C PHE A 584 24.99 -6.45 21.17
N GLU A 585 25.63 -7.52 20.72
CA GLU A 585 26.94 -7.44 20.06
C GLU A 585 26.93 -6.60 18.76
N ASP A 586 25.89 -6.77 17.95
CA ASP A 586 25.70 -6.07 16.66
C ASP A 586 25.21 -4.61 16.83
N ALA A 587 24.71 -4.26 18.01
CA ALA A 587 24.29 -2.91 18.36
C ALA A 587 24.74 -2.59 19.78
N LYS A 588 26.06 -2.40 19.96
CA LYS A 588 26.63 -2.19 21.29
C LYS A 588 26.05 -0.93 21.94
N PRO A 589 25.38 -1.04 23.09
CA PRO A 589 24.83 0.12 23.78
C PRO A 589 25.98 0.98 24.34
N GLY A 590 25.86 2.30 24.21
CA GLY A 590 26.87 3.22 24.74
C GLY A 590 26.89 3.33 26.27
N SER A 591 25.78 3.04 26.95
CA SER A 591 25.61 3.29 28.39
C SER A 591 24.63 2.36 29.11
N MET A 592 24.14 1.30 28.46
CA MET A 592 23.16 0.38 29.06
C MET A 592 23.77 -0.39 30.24
N GLU A 593 22.97 -0.59 31.28
CA GLU A 593 23.32 -1.43 32.42
C GLU A 593 22.48 -2.71 32.40
N VAL A 594 23.13 -3.85 32.63
CA VAL A 594 22.48 -5.16 32.81
C VAL A 594 22.99 -5.75 34.12
N ALA A 595 22.07 -6.20 34.97
CA ALA A 595 22.36 -6.90 36.20
C ALA A 595 21.63 -8.25 36.19
N VAL A 596 22.39 -9.34 36.35
CA VAL A 596 21.87 -10.71 36.45
C VAL A 596 22.20 -11.27 37.82
N ASN A 597 21.18 -11.77 38.50
CA ASN A 597 21.28 -12.46 39.79
C ASN A 597 20.58 -13.80 39.69
N ALA A 598 21.06 -14.80 40.44
CA ALA A 598 20.43 -16.11 40.48
C ALA A 598 20.50 -16.67 41.90
N HIS A 599 19.47 -17.42 42.28
CA HIS A 599 19.39 -18.06 43.59
C HIS A 599 18.59 -19.37 43.50
N ALA A 600 18.81 -20.25 44.46
CA ALA A 600 18.06 -21.50 44.56
C ALA A 600 16.69 -21.25 45.20
N THR A 601 15.65 -21.88 44.68
CA THR A 601 14.28 -21.88 45.21
C THR A 601 13.83 -23.33 45.46
N SER A 602 12.62 -23.52 46.01
CA SER A 602 12.04 -24.87 46.17
C SER A 602 11.80 -25.59 44.85
N ASP A 603 11.63 -24.83 43.77
CA ASP A 603 11.16 -25.31 42.47
C ASP A 603 12.29 -25.38 41.43
N GLY A 604 13.53 -25.04 41.82
CA GLY A 604 14.72 -25.06 40.94
C GLY A 604 15.63 -23.85 41.14
N THR A 605 16.28 -23.42 40.07
CA THR A 605 17.10 -22.20 40.05
C THR A 605 16.31 -21.03 39.45
N ALA A 606 16.17 -19.94 40.22
CA ALA A 606 15.57 -18.70 39.76
C ALA A 606 16.66 -17.72 39.28
N VAL A 607 16.38 -17.00 38.19
CA VAL A 607 17.24 -15.95 37.63
C VAL A 607 16.45 -14.65 37.54
N ALA A 608 16.98 -13.60 38.15
CA ALA A 608 16.48 -12.24 38.09
C ALA A 608 17.36 -11.39 37.17
N VAL A 609 16.75 -10.69 36.22
CA VAL A 609 17.40 -9.81 35.25
C VAL A 609 16.83 -8.41 35.39
N THR A 610 17.71 -7.43 35.60
CA THR A 610 17.39 -6.01 35.62
C THR A 610 18.19 -5.31 34.52
N ILE A 611 17.51 -4.54 33.66
CA ILE A 611 18.10 -3.82 32.54
C ILE A 611 17.72 -2.35 32.64
N ARG A 612 18.71 -1.45 32.49
CA ARG A 612 18.50 -0.01 32.29
C ARG A 612 18.94 0.38 30.88
N PRO A 613 18.00 0.53 29.93
CA PRO A 613 18.32 0.72 28.51
C PRO A 613 19.05 2.03 28.19
N ARG A 614 18.89 3.08 29.00
CA ARG A 614 19.54 4.40 28.83
C ARG A 614 19.38 4.96 27.39
N ARG A 615 18.16 4.94 26.84
CA ARG A 615 17.83 5.40 25.47
C ARG A 615 18.41 4.55 24.34
N PHE A 616 18.79 3.30 24.61
CA PHE A 616 19.18 2.34 23.57
C PHE A 616 18.15 2.29 22.43
N LEU A 617 18.56 2.73 21.23
CA LEU A 617 17.73 2.75 20.01
C LEU A 617 16.32 3.36 20.20
N GLY A 618 16.20 4.38 21.06
CA GLY A 618 14.94 5.08 21.29
C GLY A 618 14.05 4.47 22.38
N VAL A 619 14.50 3.43 23.09
CA VAL A 619 13.81 2.86 24.26
C VAL A 619 13.76 3.91 25.38
N ALA A 620 12.56 4.28 25.81
CA ALA A 620 12.29 5.29 26.82
C ALA A 620 12.23 4.74 28.25
N LEU A 621 12.20 3.41 28.43
CA LEU A 621 12.20 2.77 29.75
C LEU A 621 13.43 3.19 30.58
N GLU A 622 13.19 3.55 31.84
CA GLU A 622 14.26 3.81 32.81
C GLU A 622 14.88 2.49 33.30
N GLU A 623 14.02 1.54 33.65
CA GLU A 623 14.39 0.22 34.14
C GLU A 623 13.34 -0.82 33.74
N PHE A 624 13.79 -2.04 33.49
CA PHE A 624 12.97 -3.22 33.28
C PHE A 624 13.56 -4.36 34.09
N SER A 625 12.74 -4.99 34.93
CA SER A 625 13.14 -6.12 35.77
C SER A 625 12.18 -7.29 35.61
N LEU A 626 12.72 -8.51 35.51
CA LEU A 626 11.94 -9.75 35.52
C LEU A 626 12.67 -10.85 36.28
N GLU A 627 11.92 -11.84 36.75
CA GLU A 627 12.45 -13.06 37.36
C GLU A 627 11.77 -14.27 36.74
N PHE A 628 12.54 -15.32 36.50
CA PHE A 628 12.06 -16.56 35.89
C PHE A 628 12.78 -17.78 36.47
N LEU A 629 12.09 -18.92 36.45
CA LEU A 629 12.69 -20.22 36.76
C LEU A 629 13.37 -20.80 35.53
N VAL A 630 14.48 -21.49 35.77
CA VAL A 630 15.21 -22.25 34.76
C VAL A 630 14.70 -23.68 34.73
N GLY A 631 14.64 -24.31 33.55
CA GLY A 631 14.11 -25.67 33.35
C GLY A 631 12.99 -25.71 32.33
#